data_AF-A0A2A2DK62-F1
#
_entry.id   AF-A0A2A2DK62-F1
#
_cell.length_a   1.000
_cell.length_b   1.000
_cell.length_c   1.000
_cell.angle_alpha   90.00
_cell.angle_beta   90.00
_cell.angle_gamma   90.00
#
_symmetry.space_group_name_H-M   'P 1'
#
loop_
_entity.id
_entity.type
_entity.pdbx_description
1 polymer ?
#
loop_
_entity_poly.entity_id
_entity_poly.type
_entity_poly.pdbx_seq_one_letter_code
_entity_poly.pdbx_strand_id
1 'polypeptide(L)'
;MSDFLPLPSLSTTASPVLYANASLGAHELFEAGQERLNAARQLALVLFCNEPQLDNGEVFAAFHLLLNDAAGLYDAAFERVRRA
;
A
#
# COMPACT_ATOMS: atom_id res chain seq x y z
N MET A 1 -7.23 19.85 -12.65
CA MET A 1 -6.42 18.61 -12.56
C MET A 1 -6.99 17.80 -11.40
N SER A 2 -6.99 16.47 -11.48
CA SER A 2 -7.46 15.64 -10.36
C SER A 2 -6.47 15.76 -9.20
N ASP A 3 -6.95 16.07 -8.00
CA ASP A 3 -6.12 16.14 -6.78
C ASP A 3 -5.59 14.77 -6.37
N PHE A 4 -6.14 13.69 -6.95
CA PHE A 4 -5.76 12.31 -6.67
C PHE A 4 -5.43 11.56 -7.96
N LEU A 5 -4.37 10.77 -7.92
CA LEU A 5 -3.96 9.88 -9.00
C LEU A 5 -4.02 8.43 -8.53
N PRO A 6 -4.49 7.50 -9.38
CA PRO A 6 -4.48 6.09 -9.04
C PRO A 6 -3.03 5.62 -8.88
N LEU A 7 -2.78 4.86 -7.82
CA LEU A 7 -1.51 4.17 -7.65
C LEU A 7 -1.43 2.98 -8.62
N PRO A 8 -0.22 2.66 -9.13
CA PRO A 8 0.01 1.41 -9.84
C PRO A 8 -0.43 0.24 -8.97
N SER A 9 -1.34 -0.59 -9.46
CA SER A 9 -1.79 -1.79 -8.77
C SER A 9 -1.10 -3.00 -9.37
N LEU A 10 -0.55 -3.85 -8.51
CA LEU A 10 -0.02 -5.17 -8.89
C LEU A 10 -1.13 -6.22 -9.05
N SER A 11 -2.38 -5.89 -8.72
CA SER A 11 -3.51 -6.81 -8.78
C SER A 11 -4.21 -6.75 -10.16
N THR A 12 -4.34 -7.90 -10.80
CA THR A 12 -4.93 -8.03 -12.13
C THR A 12 -6.45 -8.20 -12.11
N THR A 13 -7.07 -8.51 -10.96
CA THR A 13 -8.52 -8.64 -10.82
C THR A 13 -8.99 -8.39 -9.37
N ALA A 14 -10.05 -7.59 -9.21
CA ALA A 14 -10.88 -7.41 -8.00
C ALA A 14 -10.29 -6.69 -6.77
N SER A 15 -9.04 -6.20 -6.78
CA SER A 15 -8.55 -5.37 -5.68
C SER A 15 -8.99 -3.90 -5.83
N PRO A 16 -9.28 -3.20 -4.71
CA PRO A 16 -9.64 -1.78 -4.77
C PRO A 16 -8.50 -0.96 -5.38
N VAL A 17 -8.85 -0.03 -6.25
CA VAL A 17 -7.90 0.94 -6.82
C VAL A 17 -7.57 1.96 -5.74
N LEU A 18 -6.29 2.05 -5.40
CA LEU A 18 -5.79 2.98 -4.39
C LEU A 18 -5.39 4.30 -5.05
N TYR A 19 -5.49 5.39 -4.30
CA TYR A 19 -5.24 6.73 -4.80
C TYR A 19 -4.29 7.46 -3.87
N ALA A 20 -3.34 8.19 -4.45
CA ALA A 20 -2.46 9.09 -3.74
C ALA A 20 -2.68 10.52 -4.19
N ASN A 21 -2.40 11.47 -3.30
CA ASN A 21 -2.51 12.88 -3.62
C ASN A 21 -1.45 13.25 -4.68
N ALA A 22 -1.92 13.89 -5.75
CA ALA A 22 -1.10 14.31 -6.88
C ALA A 22 -0.04 15.36 -6.51
N SER A 23 -0.24 16.11 -5.42
CA SER A 23 0.74 17.10 -4.96
C SER A 23 1.96 16.50 -4.25
N LEU A 24 1.92 15.22 -3.83
CA LEU A 24 2.96 14.64 -3.00
C LEU A 24 4.29 14.47 -3.75
N GLY A 25 5.38 14.96 -3.18
CA GLY A 25 6.73 14.77 -3.71
C GLY A 25 7.17 13.30 -3.67
N ALA A 26 8.25 12.96 -4.38
CA ALA A 26 8.78 11.60 -4.40
C ALA A 26 9.17 11.10 -2.99
N HIS A 27 9.74 11.97 -2.15
CA HIS A 27 10.10 11.63 -0.77
C HIS A 27 8.85 11.34 0.08
N GLU A 28 7.81 12.17 -0.03
CA GLU A 28 6.56 11.99 0.73
C GLU A 28 5.83 10.70 0.33
N LEU A 29 5.85 10.35 -0.96
CA LEU A 29 5.32 9.07 -1.44
C LEU A 29 6.12 7.87 -0.88
N PHE A 30 7.44 8.00 -0.78
CA PHE A 30 8.30 6.95 -0.22
C PHE A 30 8.03 6.74 1.28
N GLU A 31 7.94 7.82 2.06
CA GLU A 31 7.62 7.76 3.49
C GLU A 31 6.23 7.14 3.71
N ALA A 32 5.23 7.57 2.94
CA ALA A 32 3.90 6.95 3.00
C ALA A 32 3.95 5.45 2.67
N GLY A 33 4.73 5.04 1.66
CA GLY A 33 4.95 3.62 1.34
C GLY A 33 5.56 2.85 2.51
N GLN A 34 6.53 3.45 3.20
CA GLN A 34 7.19 2.86 4.36
C GLN A 34 6.24 2.68 5.55
N GLU A 35 5.36 3.64 5.80
CA GLU A 35 4.32 3.53 6.83
C GLU A 35 3.36 2.36 6.54
N ARG A 36 2.90 2.22 5.29
CA ARG A 36 2.01 1.12 4.87
C ARG A 36 2.68 -0.24 4.99
N LEU A 37 3.95 -0.34 4.60
CA LEU A 37 4.73 -1.57 4.76
C LEU A 37 4.91 -1.95 6.23
N ASN A 38 5.19 -0.97 7.09
CA ASN A 38 5.32 -1.19 8.53
C ASN A 38 4.00 -1.67 9.15
N ALA A 39 2.86 -1.10 8.74
CA ALA A 39 1.53 -1.55 9.17
C ALA A 39 1.24 -2.98 8.68
N ALA A 40 1.55 -3.30 7.42
CA ALA A 40 1.42 -4.66 6.89
C ALA A 40 2.26 -5.67 7.67
N ARG A 41 3.51 -5.31 8.04
CA ARG A 41 4.38 -6.16 8.86
C ARG A 41 3.78 -6.41 10.25
N GLN A 42 3.21 -5.39 10.89
CA GLN A 42 2.54 -5.57 12.18
C GLN A 42 1.34 -6.52 12.08
N LEU A 43 0.51 -6.38 11.04
CA LEU A 43 -0.60 -7.30 10.80
C LEU A 43 -0.13 -8.73 10.48
N ALA A 44 0.96 -8.89 9.73
CA ALA A 44 1.55 -10.20 9.48
C ALA A 44 1.97 -10.90 10.78
N LEU A 45 2.59 -10.17 11.72
CA LEU A 45 2.94 -10.71 13.03
C LEU A 45 1.69 -11.18 13.79
N VAL A 46 0.60 -10.42 13.74
CA VAL A 46 -0.68 -10.81 14.36
C VAL A 46 -1.27 -12.06 13.69
N LEU A 47 -1.22 -12.16 12.37
CA LEU A 47 -1.75 -13.29 11.60
C LEU A 47 -0.95 -14.59 11.77
N PHE A 48 0.37 -14.49 11.80
CA PHE A 48 1.26 -15.66 11.73
C PHE A 48 1.86 -16.07 13.08
N CYS A 49 1.86 -15.19 14.09
CA CYS A 49 2.47 -15.49 15.39
C CYS A 49 1.45 -15.69 16.53
N ASN A 50 0.15 -15.45 16.31
CA ASN A 50 -0.90 -15.77 17.29
C ASN A 50 -1.75 -16.98 16.81
N GLU A 51 -1.85 -18.02 17.64
CA GLU A 51 -2.68 -19.22 17.41
C GLU A 51 -4.16 -19.00 17.81
N PRO A 52 -5.11 -19.84 17.36
CA PRO A 52 -6.14 -19.53 16.36
C PRO A 52 -7.41 -18.89 16.94
N GLN A 53 -8.25 -18.36 16.02
CA GLN A 53 -9.66 -17.92 16.18
C GLN A 53 -9.92 -16.40 16.15
N LEU A 54 -9.41 -15.72 15.13
CA LEU A 54 -10.15 -14.59 14.60
C LEU A 54 -10.63 -14.98 13.21
N ASP A 55 -11.86 -14.64 12.88
CA ASP A 55 -12.43 -14.74 11.54
C ASP A 55 -11.59 -13.81 10.63
N ASN A 56 -10.47 -14.36 10.14
CA ASN A 56 -9.28 -13.62 9.74
C ASN A 56 -9.34 -13.11 8.29
N GLY A 57 -10.48 -13.29 7.61
CA GLY A 57 -10.63 -12.88 6.21
C GLY A 57 -10.37 -11.39 6.02
N GLU A 58 -10.90 -10.55 6.90
CA GLU A 58 -10.72 -9.09 6.84
C GLU A 58 -9.29 -8.66 7.18
N VAL A 59 -8.66 -9.30 8.17
CA VAL A 59 -7.27 -8.99 8.57
C VAL A 59 -6.29 -9.42 7.48
N PHE A 60 -6.52 -10.57 6.87
CA PHE A 60 -5.75 -11.06 5.72
C PHE A 60 -5.93 -10.15 4.50
N ALA A 61 -7.17 -9.74 4.19
CA ALA A 61 -7.44 -8.78 3.13
C ALA A 61 -6.79 -7.41 3.40
N ALA A 62 -6.85 -6.92 4.63
CA ALA A 62 -6.22 -5.66 5.04
C ALA A 62 -4.69 -5.73 4.92
N PHE A 63 -4.07 -6.85 5.30
CA PHE A 63 -2.64 -7.09 5.10
C PHE A 63 -2.25 -7.00 3.62
N HIS A 64 -2.97 -7.71 2.74
CA HIS A 64 -2.70 -7.68 1.30
C HIS A 64 -2.97 -6.29 0.69
N LEU A 65 -3.98 -5.59 1.18
CA LEU A 65 -4.27 -4.22 0.76
C LEU A 65 -3.12 -3.27 1.09
N LEU A 66 -2.61 -3.32 2.32
CA LEU A 66 -1.50 -2.48 2.76
C LEU A 66 -0.20 -2.78 2.01
N LEU A 67 0.06 -4.04 1.67
CA LEU A 67 1.21 -4.40 0.84
C LEU A 67 1.09 -3.84 -0.58
N ASN A 68 -0.10 -3.95 -1.20
CA ASN A 68 -0.33 -3.39 -2.53
C ASN A 68 -0.26 -1.86 -2.50
N ASP A 69 -0.75 -1.21 -1.45
CA ASP A 69 -0.65 0.24 -1.26
C ASP A 69 0.81 0.69 -1.18
N ALA A 70 1.60 0.02 -0.34
CA ALA A 70 3.03 0.30 -0.20
C ALA A 70 3.77 0.16 -1.54
N ALA A 71 3.52 -0.93 -2.28
CA ALA A 71 4.13 -1.15 -3.58
C ALA A 71 3.77 -0.05 -4.60
N GLY A 72 2.47 0.31 -4.69
CA GLY A 72 2.03 1.37 -5.57
C GLY A 72 2.63 2.73 -5.21
N LEU A 73 2.76 3.05 -3.92
CA LEU A 73 3.40 4.27 -3.44
C LEU A 73 4.89 4.33 -3.80
N TYR A 74 5.61 3.22 -3.66
CA TYR A 74 7.02 3.14 -4.08
C TYR A 74 7.17 3.30 -5.59
N ASP A 75 6.36 2.60 -6.39
CA ASP A 75 6.40 2.73 -7.85
C ASP A 75 6.10 4.17 -8.30
N ALA A 76 5.10 4.82 -7.69
CA ALA A 76 4.79 6.22 -7.94
C ALA A 76 5.95 7.16 -7.54
N ALA A 77 6.61 6.89 -6.42
CA ALA A 77 7.79 7.64 -5.98
C ALA A 77 8.94 7.51 -7.00
N PHE A 78 9.26 6.28 -7.42
CA PHE A 78 10.32 6.01 -8.39
C PHE A 78 10.02 6.61 -9.77
N GLU A 79 8.77 6.55 -10.23
CA GLU A 79 8.33 7.22 -11.46
C GLU A 79 8.56 8.73 -11.40
N ARG A 80 8.27 9.37 -10.26
CA ARG A 80 8.53 10.81 -10.10
C ARG A 80 10.00 11.14 -10.15
N VAL A 81 10.85 10.35 -9.48
CA VAL A 81 12.31 10.55 -9.52
C VAL A 81 12.83 10.40 -10.95
N ARG A 82 12.34 9.42 -11.72
CA ARG A 82 12.78 9.20 -13.10
C ARG A 82 12.36 10.32 -14.07
N ARG A 83 11.26 11.02 -13.79
CA ARG A 83 10.73 12.09 -14.64
C ARG A 83 11.26 13.49 -14.28
N ALA A 84 11.89 13.64 -13.13
CA ALA A 84 12.52 14.87 -12.65
C ALA A 84 13.93 15.03 -13.23
#